data_AF-A0A926TYR6-F1
#
_entry.id   AF-A0A926TYR6-F1
#
_cell.length_a   1.000
_cell.length_b   1.000
_cell.length_c   1.000
_cell.angle_alpha   90.00
_cell.angle_beta   90.00
_cell.angle_gamma   90.00
#
_symmetry.space_group_name_H-M   'P 1'
#
loop_
_entity.id
_entity.type
_entity.pdbx_description
1 polymer ?
#
loop_
_entity_poly.entity_id
_entity_poly.type
_entity_poly.pdbx_seq_one_letter_code
_entity_poly.pdbx_strand_id
1 'polypeptide(L)'
;MHNPSQHSIDDEFDSLIETLLSADSPLSYSFLSSIQAWLRQFNIASRVEASEVLHEAYLRAKAARKKGEIIRSPHAWLRRVCFNIVREQQRKLGKYQLAEVEILEDRYGRIHTDQQVSSELLDDRIQVMLDAFLILKRNNPESAELLQLKDCEGMSWLAIQAHLTASGSNAPNVDTLRQRCTRARKQLRQIYHETEKASV
;
A
#
# COMPACT_ATOMS: atom_id res chain seq x y z
N MET A 1 -19.40 -37.58 2.59
CA MET A 1 -18.45 -37.58 3.73
C MET A 1 -17.76 -36.23 3.75
N HIS A 2 -18.18 -35.35 4.67
CA HIS A 2 -17.58 -34.01 4.84
C HIS A 2 -16.29 -34.16 5.65
N ASN A 3 -15.20 -33.55 5.18
CA ASN A 3 -13.88 -33.68 5.78
C ASN A 3 -13.73 -32.66 6.93
N PRO A 4 -13.50 -33.07 8.19
CA PRO A 4 -13.46 -32.17 9.35
C PRO A 4 -12.36 -31.10 9.30
N SER A 5 -11.39 -31.22 8.38
CA SER A 5 -10.33 -30.22 8.15
C SER A 5 -10.81 -28.95 7.42
N GLN A 6 -11.97 -28.98 6.75
CA GLN A 6 -12.49 -27.83 6.01
C GLN A 6 -13.12 -26.78 6.93
N HIS A 7 -13.80 -27.21 8.01
CA HIS A 7 -14.44 -26.30 8.96
C HIS A 7 -13.45 -25.38 9.70
N SER A 8 -12.25 -25.87 10.03
CA SER A 8 -11.22 -25.09 10.74
C SER A 8 -10.58 -23.98 9.89
N ILE A 9 -10.63 -24.08 8.56
CA ILE A 9 -10.03 -23.10 7.63
C ILE A 9 -11.08 -22.06 7.18
N ASP A 10 -12.37 -22.42 7.27
CA ASP A 10 -13.47 -21.51 7.03
C ASP A 10 -13.43 -20.36 8.05
N ASP A 11 -13.29 -20.71 9.33
CA ASP A 11 -13.15 -19.76 10.44
C ASP A 11 -11.88 -18.89 10.33
N GLU A 12 -10.75 -19.43 9.84
CA GLU A 12 -9.49 -18.68 9.77
C GLU A 12 -9.53 -17.53 8.75
N PHE A 13 -10.21 -17.72 7.62
CA PHE A 13 -10.30 -16.69 6.59
C PHE A 13 -11.37 -15.64 6.92
N ASP A 14 -12.53 -16.07 7.44
CA ASP A 14 -13.55 -15.13 7.89
C ASP A 14 -13.03 -14.32 9.09
N SER A 15 -12.32 -14.95 10.03
CA SER A 15 -11.62 -14.25 11.14
C SER A 15 -10.52 -13.31 10.65
N LEU A 16 -9.75 -13.68 9.62
CA LEU A 16 -8.77 -12.78 9.00
C LEU A 16 -9.45 -11.56 8.39
N ILE A 17 -10.57 -11.74 7.68
CA ILE A 17 -11.32 -10.64 7.06
C ILE A 17 -11.95 -9.75 8.12
N GLU A 18 -12.54 -10.31 9.17
CA GLU A 18 -13.04 -9.54 10.31
C GLU A 18 -11.92 -8.74 10.98
N THR A 19 -10.74 -9.33 11.16
CA THR A 19 -9.56 -8.63 11.68
C THR A 19 -9.10 -7.50 10.76
N LEU A 20 -9.19 -7.70 9.43
CA LEU A 20 -8.82 -6.70 8.44
C LEU A 20 -9.87 -5.61 8.24
N LEU A 21 -11.12 -5.84 8.65
CA LEU A 21 -12.21 -4.87 8.60
C LEU A 21 -12.42 -4.15 9.94
N SER A 22 -11.89 -4.70 11.03
CA SER A 22 -11.95 -4.09 12.35
C SER A 22 -11.10 -2.82 12.39
N ALA A 23 -11.71 -1.71 12.83
CA ALA A 23 -11.08 -0.39 12.90
C ALA A 23 -9.91 -0.31 13.90
N ASP A 24 -9.83 -1.27 14.84
CA ASP A 24 -8.86 -1.29 15.94
C ASP A 24 -7.66 -2.22 15.69
N SER A 25 -7.59 -2.89 14.54
CA SER A 25 -6.50 -3.82 14.24
C SER A 25 -5.35 -3.12 13.50
N PRO A 26 -4.10 -3.15 14.02
CA PRO A 26 -2.93 -2.64 13.31
C PRO A 26 -2.71 -3.30 11.93
N LEU A 27 -3.17 -4.55 11.77
CA LEU A 27 -3.11 -5.28 10.52
C LEU A 27 -4.05 -4.68 9.46
N SER A 28 -5.24 -4.22 9.86
CA SER A 28 -6.22 -3.56 8.99
C SER A 28 -5.63 -2.33 8.31
N TYR A 29 -5.04 -1.41 9.10
CA TYR A 29 -4.39 -0.22 8.55
C TYR A 29 -3.25 -0.57 7.59
N SER A 30 -2.34 -1.47 7.98
CA SER A 30 -1.20 -1.83 7.12
C SER A 30 -1.63 -2.45 5.77
N PHE A 31 -2.74 -3.18 5.77
CA PHE A 31 -3.27 -3.85 4.58
C PHE A 31 -4.05 -2.89 3.69
N LEU A 32 -4.97 -2.11 4.26
CA LEU A 32 -5.73 -1.09 3.53
C LEU A 32 -4.82 -0.01 2.97
N SER A 33 -3.80 0.43 3.72
CA SER A 33 -2.78 1.37 3.20
C SER A 33 -1.99 0.77 2.03
N SER A 34 -1.75 -0.54 2.01
CA SER A 34 -1.12 -1.21 0.86
C SER A 34 -2.02 -1.14 -0.37
N ILE A 35 -3.33 -1.36 -0.21
CA ILE A 35 -4.30 -1.24 -1.29
C ILE A 35 -4.39 0.22 -1.77
N GLN A 36 -4.47 1.18 -0.86
CA GLN A 36 -4.46 2.62 -1.19
C GLN A 36 -3.20 3.03 -1.94
N ALA A 37 -2.03 2.48 -1.58
CA ALA A 37 -0.79 2.72 -2.32
C ALA A 37 -0.89 2.19 -3.75
N TRP A 38 -1.46 1.00 -3.98
CA TRP A 38 -1.71 0.49 -5.33
C TRP A 38 -2.71 1.35 -6.10
N LEU A 39 -3.82 1.74 -5.47
CA LEU A 39 -4.82 2.61 -6.09
C LEU A 39 -4.22 3.95 -6.55
N ARG A 40 -3.32 4.54 -5.74
CA ARG A 40 -2.54 5.73 -6.12
C ARG A 40 -1.56 5.44 -7.25
N GLN A 41 -0.82 4.34 -7.17
CA GLN A 41 0.14 3.93 -8.20
C GLN A 41 -0.53 3.75 -9.58
N PHE A 42 -1.75 3.22 -9.60
CA PHE A 42 -2.53 3.05 -10.83
C PHE A 42 -3.39 4.27 -11.19
N ASN A 43 -3.29 5.36 -10.41
CA ASN A 43 -4.05 6.61 -10.58
C ASN A 43 -5.58 6.42 -10.61
N ILE A 44 -6.10 5.53 -9.77
CA ILE A 44 -7.54 5.23 -9.66
C ILE A 44 -8.08 5.44 -8.24
N ALA A 45 -7.27 5.99 -7.33
CA ALA A 45 -7.67 6.25 -5.94
C ALA A 45 -8.86 7.21 -5.79
N SER A 46 -9.13 8.06 -6.78
CA SER A 46 -10.31 8.94 -6.80
C SER A 46 -11.60 8.25 -7.27
N ARG A 47 -11.52 7.01 -7.77
CA ARG A 47 -12.65 6.29 -8.37
C ARG A 47 -12.96 4.96 -7.72
N VAL A 48 -12.01 4.42 -6.96
CA VAL A 48 -12.10 3.09 -6.36
C VAL A 48 -11.54 3.18 -4.96
N GLU A 49 -12.31 2.71 -3.98
CA GLU A 49 -11.88 2.68 -2.59
C GLU A 49 -11.19 1.37 -2.21
N ALA A 50 -10.33 1.41 -1.20
CA ALA A 50 -9.65 0.22 -0.69
C ALA A 50 -10.62 -0.80 -0.08
N SER A 51 -11.70 -0.31 0.54
CA SER A 51 -12.82 -1.09 1.08
C SER A 51 -13.52 -1.91 -0.01
N GLU A 52 -13.80 -1.30 -1.17
CA GLU A 52 -14.42 -1.96 -2.32
C GLU A 52 -13.54 -3.08 -2.89
N VAL A 53 -12.24 -2.81 -3.03
CA VAL A 53 -11.26 -3.82 -3.48
C VAL A 53 -11.23 -5.01 -2.51
N LEU A 54 -11.23 -4.75 -1.20
CA LEU A 54 -11.22 -5.79 -0.18
C LEU A 54 -12.53 -6.60 -0.19
N HIS A 55 -13.67 -5.92 -0.34
CA HIS A 55 -14.97 -6.57 -0.46
C HIS A 55 -15.06 -7.47 -1.70
N GLU A 56 -14.58 -7.00 -2.85
CA GLU A 56 -14.53 -7.82 -4.06
C GLU A 56 -13.59 -9.03 -3.90
N ALA A 57 -12.44 -8.86 -3.24
CA ALA A 57 -11.53 -9.96 -2.95
C ALA A 57 -12.18 -11.02 -2.05
N TYR A 58 -12.98 -10.59 -1.07
CA TYR A 58 -13.78 -11.46 -0.21
C TYR A 58 -14.81 -12.28 -1.02
N LEU A 59 -15.54 -11.63 -1.93
CA LEU A 59 -16.50 -12.32 -2.80
C LEU A 59 -15.81 -13.35 -3.71
N ARG A 60 -14.62 -13.03 -4.24
CA ARG A 60 -13.81 -13.98 -5.03
C ARG A 60 -13.35 -15.17 -4.18
N ALA A 61 -13.05 -14.95 -2.90
CA ALA A 61 -12.67 -16.03 -1.98
C ALA A 61 -13.84 -16.99 -1.75
N LYS A 62 -15.04 -16.46 -1.48
CA LYS A 62 -16.28 -17.25 -1.37
C LYS A 62 -16.55 -18.06 -2.64
N ALA A 63 -16.36 -17.46 -3.82
CA ALA A 63 -16.56 -18.14 -5.09
C ALA A 63 -15.53 -19.26 -5.34
N ALA A 64 -14.24 -19.03 -5.07
CA ALA A 64 -13.19 -20.04 -5.18
C ALA A 64 -13.46 -21.24 -4.26
N ARG A 65 -13.90 -20.98 -3.03
CA ARG A 65 -14.26 -22.02 -2.06
C ARG A 65 -15.48 -22.83 -2.50
N LYS A 66 -16.54 -22.19 -3.03
CA LYS A 66 -17.69 -22.92 -3.60
C LYS A 66 -17.31 -23.88 -4.72
N LYS A 67 -16.21 -23.60 -5.43
CA LYS A 67 -15.64 -24.47 -6.47
C LYS A 67 -14.73 -25.58 -5.93
N GLY A 68 -14.49 -25.62 -4.62
CA GLY A 68 -13.60 -26.58 -3.97
C GLY A 68 -12.12 -26.20 -4.01
N GLU A 69 -11.77 -24.96 -4.34
CA GLU A 69 -10.37 -24.50 -4.32
C GLU A 69 -9.87 -24.34 -2.87
N ILE A 70 -8.68 -24.89 -2.59
CA ILE A 70 -8.05 -24.81 -1.26
C ILE A 70 -7.11 -23.60 -1.21
N ILE A 71 -7.45 -22.61 -0.39
CA ILE A 71 -6.61 -21.43 -0.13
C ILE A 71 -5.64 -21.75 1.01
N ARG A 72 -4.41 -22.16 0.67
CA ARG A 72 -3.38 -22.58 1.65
C ARG A 72 -2.75 -21.43 2.46
N SER A 73 -2.77 -20.20 1.93
CA SER A 73 -2.23 -19.02 2.60
C SER A 73 -3.19 -17.84 2.39
N PRO A 74 -4.21 -17.69 3.27
CA PRO A 74 -5.23 -16.66 3.19
C PRO A 74 -4.68 -15.26 2.92
N HIS A 75 -3.68 -14.83 3.70
CA HIS A 75 -3.12 -13.50 3.62
C HIS A 75 -2.38 -13.22 2.30
N ALA A 76 -1.52 -14.15 1.84
CA ALA A 76 -0.79 -14.00 0.58
C ALA A 76 -1.74 -14.07 -0.63
N TRP A 77 -2.72 -14.98 -0.55
CA TRP A 77 -3.77 -15.09 -1.57
C TRP A 77 -4.57 -13.79 -1.67
N LEU A 78 -4.99 -13.23 -0.53
CA LEU A 78 -5.79 -12.00 -0.48
C LEU A 78 -5.02 -10.82 -1.05
N ARG A 79 -3.73 -10.63 -0.67
CA ARG A 79 -2.88 -9.59 -1.26
C ARG A 79 -2.81 -9.68 -2.78
N ARG A 80 -2.57 -10.89 -3.30
CA ARG A 80 -2.47 -11.13 -4.75
C ARG A 80 -3.80 -10.82 -5.45
N VAL A 81 -4.93 -11.21 -4.85
CA VAL A 81 -6.25 -10.98 -5.41
C VAL A 81 -6.62 -9.50 -5.40
N CYS A 82 -6.40 -8.78 -4.29
CA CYS A 82 -6.60 -7.34 -4.21
C CYS A 82 -5.77 -6.59 -5.27
N PHE A 83 -4.48 -6.94 -5.42
CA PHE A 83 -3.63 -6.35 -6.45
C PHE A 83 -4.17 -6.59 -7.87
N ASN A 84 -4.64 -7.81 -8.15
CA ASN A 84 -5.24 -8.14 -9.45
C ASN A 84 -6.53 -7.36 -9.69
N ILE A 85 -7.39 -7.21 -8.67
CA ILE A 85 -8.61 -6.40 -8.74
C ILE A 85 -8.26 -4.95 -9.09
N VAL A 86 -7.31 -4.32 -8.40
CA VAL A 86 -6.84 -2.95 -8.70
C VAL A 86 -6.39 -2.84 -10.16
N ARG A 87 -5.61 -3.81 -10.66
CA ARG A 87 -5.16 -3.85 -12.05
C ARG A 87 -6.32 -4.03 -13.04
N GLU A 88 -7.31 -4.86 -12.71
CA GLU A 88 -8.51 -5.05 -13.53
C GLU A 88 -9.36 -3.77 -13.57
N GLN A 89 -9.53 -3.08 -12.44
CA GLN A 89 -10.24 -1.80 -12.36
C GLN A 89 -9.53 -0.74 -13.20
N GLN A 90 -8.21 -0.65 -13.13
CA GLN A 90 -7.43 0.24 -14.00
C GLN A 90 -7.66 -0.07 -15.49
N ARG A 91 -7.68 -1.34 -15.89
CA ARG A 91 -7.95 -1.74 -17.28
C ARG A 91 -9.37 -1.41 -17.72
N LYS A 92 -10.37 -1.59 -16.84
CA LYS A 92 -11.76 -1.21 -17.10
C LYS A 92 -11.84 0.29 -17.32
N LEU A 93 -11.26 1.07 -16.40
CA LEU A 93 -11.24 2.54 -16.48
C LEU A 93 -10.48 3.05 -17.72
N GLY A 94 -9.41 2.39 -18.15
CA GLY A 94 -8.72 2.71 -19.40
C GLY A 94 -9.56 2.44 -20.65
N LYS A 95 -10.40 1.40 -20.64
CA LYS A 95 -11.38 1.13 -21.71
C LYS A 95 -12.50 2.17 -21.73
N TYR A 96 -12.97 2.60 -20.56
CA TYR A 96 -13.96 3.67 -20.46
C TYR A 96 -13.36 5.02 -20.85
N GLN A 97 -12.12 5.34 -20.45
CA GLN A 97 -11.43 6.58 -20.86
C GLN A 97 -11.27 6.68 -22.37
N LEU A 98 -10.97 5.60 -23.08
CA LEU A 98 -10.93 5.62 -24.54
C LEU A 98 -12.31 5.88 -25.17
N ALA A 99 -13.39 5.44 -24.53
CA ALA A 99 -14.76 5.71 -24.98
C ALA A 99 -15.30 7.09 -24.54
N GLU A 100 -14.79 7.65 -23.43
CA GLU A 100 -15.19 8.94 -22.86
C GLU A 100 -14.42 10.11 -23.48
N VAL A 101 -13.16 9.92 -23.87
CA VAL A 101 -12.32 10.95 -24.54
C VAL A 101 -12.91 11.36 -25.89
N GLU A 102 -13.63 10.46 -26.58
CA GLU A 102 -14.35 10.80 -27.81
C GLU A 102 -15.56 11.74 -27.56
N ILE A 103 -16.02 11.87 -26.31
CA ILE A 103 -17.22 12.64 -25.94
C ILE A 103 -16.86 13.91 -25.13
N LEU A 104 -15.72 13.92 -24.41
CA LEU A 104 -15.38 14.97 -23.42
C LEU A 104 -14.35 16.03 -23.85
N GLU A 105 -13.79 15.97 -25.05
CA GLU A 105 -12.97 17.09 -25.57
C GLU A 105 -13.77 18.41 -25.73
N ASP A 106 -15.10 18.37 -25.57
CA ASP A 106 -15.96 19.55 -25.68
C ASP A 106 -16.12 20.37 -24.37
N ARG A 107 -15.94 19.80 -23.16
CA ARG A 107 -16.38 20.51 -21.92
C ARG A 107 -15.56 20.23 -20.65
N TYR A 108 -14.59 21.12 -20.40
CA TYR A 108 -14.08 21.55 -19.08
C TYR A 108 -13.34 20.55 -18.14
N GLY A 109 -12.05 20.82 -17.93
CA GLY A 109 -11.45 21.21 -16.65
C GLY A 109 -11.68 20.37 -15.38
N ARG A 110 -10.65 19.58 -15.01
CA ARG A 110 -10.27 19.00 -13.70
C ARG A 110 -11.14 19.38 -12.47
N ILE A 111 -11.72 18.37 -11.82
CA ILE A 111 -12.38 18.49 -10.50
C ILE A 111 -11.54 17.76 -9.44
N HIS A 112 -11.24 18.47 -8.34
CA HIS A 112 -10.58 17.98 -7.13
C HIS A 112 -11.51 17.09 -6.28
N THR A 113 -10.96 16.09 -5.58
CA THR A 113 -11.72 15.16 -4.73
C THR A 113 -11.47 15.48 -3.25
N ASP A 114 -12.55 15.68 -2.52
CA ASP A 114 -12.59 15.93 -1.07
C ASP A 114 -12.93 14.62 -0.35
N GLN A 115 -12.09 14.19 0.61
CA GLN A 115 -12.32 12.98 1.39
C GLN A 115 -12.00 13.27 2.87
N GLN A 116 -13.06 13.59 3.63
CA GLN A 116 -13.00 13.85 5.07
C GLN A 116 -12.72 12.54 5.86
N VAL A 117 -11.45 12.24 6.04
CA VAL A 117 -10.98 11.56 7.26
C VAL A 117 -10.83 12.66 8.32
N SER A 118 -11.21 12.39 9.58
CA SER A 118 -11.04 13.36 10.68
C SER A 118 -9.63 13.97 10.62
N SER A 119 -9.56 15.26 10.29
CA SER A 119 -8.29 15.99 10.07
C SER A 119 -7.35 15.82 11.25
N GLU A 120 -7.90 15.81 12.45
CA GLU A 120 -7.16 15.75 13.72
C GLU A 120 -6.39 14.42 13.89
N LEU A 121 -6.99 13.28 13.53
CA LEU A 121 -6.31 11.97 13.60
C LEU A 121 -5.27 11.77 12.50
N LEU A 122 -5.46 12.42 11.35
CA LEU A 122 -4.46 12.44 10.28
C LEU A 122 -3.27 13.31 10.68
N ASP A 123 -3.53 14.47 11.28
CA ASP A 123 -2.49 15.42 11.69
C ASP A 123 -1.55 14.80 12.75
N ASP A 124 -2.09 14.09 13.75
CA ASP A 124 -1.28 13.41 14.76
C ASP A 124 -0.38 12.31 14.16
N ARG A 125 -0.91 11.52 13.23
CA ARG A 125 -0.14 10.45 12.57
C ARG A 125 0.91 10.98 11.60
N ILE A 126 0.59 12.08 10.91
CA ILE A 126 1.56 12.80 10.08
C ILE A 126 2.69 13.32 10.98
N GLN A 127 2.38 13.85 12.15
CA GLN A 127 3.37 14.33 13.10
C GLN A 127 4.28 13.20 13.61
N VAL A 128 3.72 12.06 14.02
CA VAL A 128 4.51 10.89 14.45
C VAL A 128 5.42 10.37 13.31
N MET A 129 4.93 10.37 12.07
CA MET A 129 5.73 9.99 10.91
C MET A 129 6.87 10.99 10.62
N LEU A 130 6.61 12.29 10.76
CA LEU A 130 7.63 13.34 10.62
C LEU A 130 8.70 13.17 11.70
N ASP A 131 8.30 12.96 12.95
CA ASP A 131 9.22 12.76 14.07
C ASP A 131 10.08 11.50 13.87
N ALA A 132 9.46 10.40 13.45
CA ALA A 132 10.18 9.17 13.14
C ALA A 132 11.19 9.35 12.00
N PHE A 133 10.82 10.12 10.97
CA PHE A 133 11.72 10.44 9.88
C PHE A 133 12.88 11.35 10.32
N LEU A 134 12.63 12.33 11.20
CA LEU A 134 13.66 13.18 11.78
C LEU A 134 14.64 12.40 12.66
N ILE A 135 14.14 11.47 13.47
CA ILE A 135 14.97 10.55 14.26
C ILE A 135 15.82 9.67 13.34
N LEU A 136 15.24 9.11 12.27
CA LEU A 136 16.00 8.34 11.29
C LEU A 136 17.09 9.19 10.64
N LYS A 137 16.77 10.43 10.23
CA LYS A 137 17.73 11.36 9.61
C LYS A 137 18.89 11.68 10.55
N ARG A 138 18.61 11.83 11.84
CA ARG A 138 19.64 12.05 12.86
C ARG A 138 20.53 10.83 13.08
N ASN A 139 19.93 9.64 13.14
CA ASN A 139 20.65 8.40 13.48
C ASN A 139 21.36 7.77 12.28
N ASN A 140 20.80 7.93 11.08
CA ASN A 140 21.29 7.33 9.85
C ASN A 140 20.94 8.22 8.63
N PRO A 141 21.70 9.31 8.42
CA PRO A 141 21.41 10.29 7.38
C PRO A 141 21.41 9.69 5.97
N GLU A 142 22.31 8.74 5.69
CA GLU A 142 22.38 8.07 4.37
C GLU A 142 21.11 7.25 4.08
N SER A 143 20.52 6.63 5.11
CA SER A 143 19.28 5.86 4.94
C SER A 143 18.08 6.78 4.76
N ALA A 144 18.04 7.91 5.46
CA ALA A 144 16.99 8.92 5.28
C ALA A 144 17.07 9.58 3.90
N GLU A 145 18.26 9.94 3.44
CA GLU A 145 18.51 10.47 2.10
C GLU A 145 18.06 9.48 1.03
N LEU A 146 18.41 8.20 1.17
CA LEU A 146 17.98 7.16 0.23
C LEU A 146 16.46 7.01 0.17
N LEU A 147 15.75 7.13 1.29
CA LEU A 147 14.29 7.12 1.31
C LEU A 147 13.70 8.37 0.68
N GLN A 148 14.27 9.55 0.94
CA GLN A 148 13.84 10.81 0.33
C GLN A 148 13.95 10.75 -1.20
N LEU A 149 15.13 10.39 -1.72
CA LEU A 149 15.36 10.28 -3.17
C LEU A 149 14.41 9.26 -3.81
N LYS A 150 14.16 8.13 -3.12
CA LYS A 150 13.37 7.04 -3.68
C LYS A 150 11.86 7.26 -3.59
N ASP A 151 11.37 7.67 -2.43
CA ASP A 151 9.96 7.64 -2.07
C ASP A 151 9.32 9.04 -2.12
N CYS A 152 10.07 10.12 -1.90
CA CYS A 152 9.57 11.50 -2.03
C CYS A 152 9.84 12.07 -3.44
N GLU A 153 11.06 11.91 -3.94
CA GLU A 153 11.47 12.47 -5.24
C GLU A 153 11.23 11.51 -6.41
N GLY A 154 10.83 10.26 -6.11
CA GLY A 154 10.43 9.29 -7.11
C GLY A 154 11.56 8.80 -8.03
N MET A 155 12.82 9.03 -7.67
CA MET A 155 13.95 8.69 -8.54
C MET A 155 14.04 7.19 -8.83
N SER A 156 14.55 6.86 -10.02
CA SER A 156 14.91 5.49 -10.39
C SER A 156 16.21 5.07 -9.71
N TRP A 157 16.45 3.76 -9.56
CA TRP A 157 17.68 3.30 -8.91
C TRP A 157 18.96 3.72 -9.63
N LEU A 158 18.92 3.82 -10.96
CA LEU A 158 20.03 4.31 -11.78
C LEU A 158 20.25 5.81 -11.56
N ALA A 159 19.16 6.60 -11.46
CA ALA A 159 19.24 8.02 -11.16
C ALA A 159 19.80 8.28 -9.74
N ILE A 160 19.37 7.49 -8.75
CA ILE A 160 19.90 7.56 -7.38
C ILE A 160 21.40 7.20 -7.36
N GLN A 161 21.79 6.15 -8.08
CA GLN A 161 23.21 5.77 -8.17
C GLN A 161 24.05 6.90 -8.78
N ALA A 162 23.58 7.49 -9.88
CA ALA A 162 24.24 8.63 -10.52
C ALA A 162 24.31 9.84 -9.59
N HIS A 163 23.23 10.15 -8.87
CA HIS A 163 23.17 11.22 -7.89
C HIS A 163 24.21 11.01 -6.78
N LEU A 164 24.27 9.82 -6.17
CA LEU A 164 25.22 9.51 -5.10
C LEU A 164 26.69 9.56 -5.60
N THR A 165 26.93 9.14 -6.84
CA THR A 165 28.27 9.22 -7.46
C THR A 165 28.68 10.68 -7.66
N ALA A 166 27.76 11.52 -8.14
CA ALA A 166 28.01 12.95 -8.35
C ALA A 166 28.24 13.70 -7.03
N SER A 167 27.59 13.27 -5.95
CA SER A 167 27.75 13.83 -4.60
C SER A 167 29.03 13.37 -3.87
N GLY A 168 29.91 12.60 -4.53
CA GLY A 168 31.18 12.12 -3.97
C GLY A 168 31.06 10.90 -3.05
N SER A 169 29.88 10.28 -2.96
CA SER A 169 29.67 9.03 -2.23
C SER A 169 30.05 7.83 -3.10
N ASN A 170 30.67 6.83 -2.48
CA ASN A 170 31.05 5.59 -3.18
C ASN A 170 29.76 4.83 -3.57
N ALA A 171 29.34 4.96 -4.83
CA ALA A 171 28.02 4.54 -5.26
C ALA A 171 27.89 3.00 -5.26
N PRO A 172 27.10 2.43 -4.34
CA PRO A 172 26.87 0.98 -4.31
C PRO A 172 26.15 0.55 -5.59
N ASN A 173 26.25 -0.73 -5.96
CA ASN A 173 25.46 -1.24 -7.07
C ASN A 173 23.95 -1.12 -6.77
N VAL A 174 23.12 -1.20 -7.81
CA VAL A 174 21.66 -1.08 -7.72
C VAL A 174 21.04 -2.08 -6.72
N ASP A 175 21.55 -3.31 -6.63
CA ASP A 175 21.03 -4.32 -5.69
C ASP A 175 21.33 -3.95 -4.24
N THR A 176 22.52 -3.38 -4.00
CA THR A 176 22.90 -2.87 -2.68
C THR A 176 22.03 -1.68 -2.31
N LEU A 177 21.74 -0.75 -3.23
CA LEU A 177 20.80 0.35 -3.00
C LEU A 177 19.39 -0.16 -2.65
N ARG A 178 18.89 -1.19 -3.35
CA ARG A 178 17.60 -1.82 -3.04
C ARG A 178 17.58 -2.43 -1.64
N GLN A 179 18.63 -3.17 -1.27
CA GLN A 179 18.74 -3.76 0.06
C GLN A 179 18.83 -2.69 1.14
N ARG A 180 19.65 -1.65 0.93
CA ARG A 180 19.78 -0.51 1.86
C ARG A 180 18.45 0.19 2.05
N CYS A 181 17.70 0.46 0.99
CA CYS A 181 16.38 1.06 1.07
C CYS A 181 15.38 0.16 1.82
N THR A 182 15.44 -1.16 1.60
CA THR A 182 14.60 -2.11 2.34
C THR A 182 14.89 -2.07 3.84
N ARG A 183 16.18 -2.03 4.23
CA ARG A 183 16.60 -1.89 5.63
C ARG A 183 16.19 -0.54 6.21
N ALA A 184 16.34 0.54 5.45
CA ALA A 184 15.92 1.89 5.83
C ALA A 184 14.41 1.95 6.13
N ARG A 185 13.57 1.37 5.27
CA ARG A 185 12.11 1.29 5.53
C ARG A 185 11.78 0.48 6.78
N LYS A 186 12.53 -0.61 7.04
CA LYS A 186 12.36 -1.41 8.26
C LYS A 186 12.72 -0.59 9.50
N GLN A 187 13.82 0.16 9.46
CA GLN A 187 14.24 1.05 10.53
C GLN A 187 13.22 2.17 10.77
N LEU A 188 12.78 2.85 9.72
CA LEU A 188 11.77 3.89 9.83
C LEU A 188 10.49 3.38 10.48
N ARG A 189 10.03 2.18 10.09
CA ARG A 189 8.86 1.54 10.69
C ARG A 189 9.05 1.24 12.18
N GLN A 190 10.23 0.77 12.56
CA GLN A 190 10.53 0.50 13.96
C GLN A 190 10.49 1.79 14.78
N ILE A 191 11.18 2.85 14.31
CA ILE A 191 11.19 4.16 14.95
C ILE A 191 9.76 4.71 15.06
N TYR A 192 8.97 4.63 13.99
CA TYR A 192 7.57 5.04 13.98
C TYR A 192 6.78 4.38 15.12
N HIS A 193 6.87 3.05 15.28
CA HIS A 193 6.15 2.35 16.35
C HIS A 193 6.70 2.65 17.75
N GLU A 194 7.97 3.02 17.88
CA GLU A 194 8.55 3.47 19.15
C GLU A 194 8.05 4.88 19.51
N THR A 195 8.00 5.79 18.54
CA THR A 195 7.47 7.15 18.70
C THR A 195 5.97 7.13 18.99
N GLU A 196 5.20 6.33 18.26
CA GLU A 196 3.75 6.16 18.44
C GLU A 196 3.40 5.67 19.86
N LYS A 197 4.19 4.74 20.41
CA LYS A 197 4.02 4.25 21.78
C LYS A 197 4.39 5.28 22.86
N ALA A 198 5.26 6.24 22.55
CA ALA A 198 5.66 7.27 23.49
C ALA A 198 4.68 8.46 23.53
N SER A 199 3.80 8.56 22.52
CA SER A 199 2.78 9.61 22.39
C SER A 199 1.40 9.22 22.98
N VAL A 200 1.24 7.99 23.47
CA VAL A 200 0.04 7.46 24.17
C VAL A 200 0.30 7.38 25.67
#